data_AF-A0A2S8PP83-F1
#
_entry.id   AF-A0A2S8PP83-F1
#
_cell.length_a   1.000
_cell.length_b   1.000
_cell.length_c   1.000
_cell.angle_alpha   90.00
_cell.angle_beta   90.00
_cell.angle_gamma   90.00
#
_symmetry.space_group_name_H-M   'P 1'
#
loop_
_entity.id
_entity.type
_entity.pdbx_description
1 polymer ?
#
loop_
_entity_poly.entity_id
_entity_poly.type
_entity_poly.pdbx_seq_one_letter_code
_entity_poly.pdbx_strand_id
1 'polypeptide(L)'
;MASTIRVVGIFTNGARSSATAEERQARFNNDLTLANAAWGTGFAPGVSCGLRFASLRIFYHPDVTIDASTVSNVNDPRVANLITQARNTLNDATAIYVVYLSGDSLSPGSIGNGGPEFTFFRSTTDYGLTGRVVLSGRAIDTYAFAHEAGHVLFGRFLDDSNPGSFTINDPSNPGSAHSNNPQNLMYPIIPSSDPIINSAQCSVAKQSKVIAQNAASSYLKNKKLGSARKKNNRPMVKKAQ
;
A
#
# COMPACT_ATOMS: atom_id res chain seq x y z
N MET A 1 17.64 1.82 8.69
CA MET A 1 17.18 0.91 7.61
C MET A 1 15.84 1.44 7.11
N ALA A 2 15.65 1.55 5.79
CA ALA A 2 14.38 1.99 5.21
C ALA A 2 13.28 0.93 5.42
N SER A 3 12.11 1.35 5.88
CA SER A 3 10.94 0.46 6.02
C SER A 3 10.36 0.21 4.64
N THR A 4 10.38 -1.06 4.19
CA THR A 4 9.87 -1.44 2.87
C THR A 4 8.39 -1.83 2.94
N ILE A 5 7.57 -1.19 2.12
CA ILE A 5 6.17 -1.49 1.87
C ILE A 5 6.08 -2.26 0.55
N ARG A 6 5.53 -3.47 0.62
CA ARG A 6 5.25 -4.27 -0.57
C ARG A 6 3.95 -3.81 -1.20
N VAL A 7 3.93 -3.67 -2.52
CA VAL A 7 2.77 -3.21 -3.29
C VAL A 7 2.44 -4.22 -4.37
N VAL A 8 1.15 -4.49 -4.57
CA VAL A 8 0.63 -5.37 -5.61
C VAL A 8 -0.24 -4.54 -6.54
N GLY A 9 0.07 -4.54 -7.84
CA GLY A 9 -0.76 -3.91 -8.86
C GLY A 9 -1.76 -4.92 -9.43
N ILE A 10 -3.02 -4.55 -9.57
CA ILE A 10 -4.09 -5.38 -10.12
C ILE A 10 -4.78 -4.57 -11.22
N PHE A 11 -4.50 -4.91 -12.47
CA PHE A 11 -5.10 -4.22 -13.61
C PHE A 11 -6.37 -4.94 -14.06
N THR A 12 -7.44 -4.17 -14.26
CA THR A 12 -8.65 -4.61 -14.98
C THR A 12 -8.53 -4.25 -16.45
N ASN A 13 -9.34 -4.89 -17.30
CA ASN A 13 -9.43 -4.53 -18.70
C ASN A 13 -9.96 -3.10 -18.87
N GLY A 14 -9.44 -2.39 -19.87
CA GLY A 14 -9.77 -1.00 -20.14
C GLY A 14 -9.18 0.01 -19.15
N ALA A 15 -8.44 -0.43 -18.13
CA ALA A 15 -7.71 0.49 -17.26
C ALA A 15 -6.63 1.24 -18.06
N ARG A 16 -6.39 2.50 -17.72
CA ARG A 16 -5.39 3.29 -18.46
C ARG A 16 -4.00 2.66 -18.29
N SER A 17 -3.29 2.48 -19.41
CA SER A 17 -2.00 1.75 -19.47
C SER A 17 -2.10 0.28 -19.08
N SER A 18 -3.20 -0.40 -19.47
CA SER A 18 -3.39 -1.82 -19.21
C SER A 18 -3.26 -2.73 -20.43
N ALA A 19 -3.03 -2.22 -21.64
CA ALA A 19 -3.15 -3.03 -22.86
C ALA A 19 -2.02 -4.08 -22.95
N THR A 20 -0.79 -3.67 -22.65
CA THR A 20 0.40 -4.55 -22.70
C THR A 20 1.00 -4.77 -21.32
N ALA A 21 1.87 -5.79 -21.19
CA ALA A 21 2.58 -6.04 -19.93
C ALA A 21 3.55 -4.90 -19.59
N GLU A 22 4.17 -4.33 -20.62
CA GLU A 22 5.11 -3.22 -20.56
C GLU A 22 4.40 -1.94 -20.08
N GLU A 23 3.22 -1.64 -20.61
CA GLU A 23 2.41 -0.50 -20.16
C GLU A 23 2.00 -0.62 -18.69
N ARG A 24 1.53 -1.81 -18.27
CA ARG A 24 1.16 -2.07 -16.87
C ARG A 24 2.37 -1.90 -15.95
N GLN A 25 3.51 -2.43 -16.36
CA GLN A 25 4.75 -2.33 -15.60
C GLN A 25 5.24 -0.89 -15.51
N ALA A 26 5.17 -0.13 -16.60
CA ALA A 26 5.56 1.28 -16.65
C ALA A 26 4.66 2.12 -15.74
N ARG A 27 3.33 1.96 -15.84
CA ARG A 27 2.38 2.67 -14.98
C ARG A 27 2.62 2.35 -13.51
N PHE A 28 2.70 1.06 -13.17
CA PHE A 28 2.91 0.66 -11.79
C PHE A 28 4.24 1.19 -11.23
N ASN A 29 5.32 1.11 -12.01
CA ASN A 29 6.61 1.66 -11.61
C ASN A 29 6.56 3.18 -11.41
N ASN A 30 5.83 3.91 -12.25
CA ASN A 30 5.71 5.36 -12.08
C ASN A 30 5.03 5.71 -10.75
N ASP A 31 3.91 5.07 -10.43
CA ASP A 31 3.21 5.28 -9.16
C ASP A 31 4.15 4.97 -7.96
N LEU A 32 4.92 3.88 -8.03
CA LEU A 32 5.90 3.54 -6.99
C LEU A 32 7.03 4.57 -6.90
N THR A 33 7.53 5.09 -8.02
CA THR A 33 8.54 6.14 -8.06
C THR A 33 8.04 7.41 -7.39
N LEU A 34 6.83 7.87 -7.71
CA LEU A 34 6.24 9.06 -7.11
C LEU A 34 5.98 8.88 -5.60
N ALA A 35 5.51 7.70 -5.18
CA ALA A 35 5.38 7.38 -3.76
C ALA A 35 6.73 7.33 -3.03
N ASN A 36 7.76 6.77 -3.67
CA ASN A 36 9.12 6.77 -3.13
C ASN A 36 9.74 8.17 -3.07
N ALA A 37 9.41 9.06 -4.00
CA ALA A 37 9.85 10.44 -3.95
C ALA A 37 9.17 11.19 -2.78
N ALA A 38 7.85 11.08 -2.63
CA ALA A 38 7.12 11.77 -1.58
C ALA A 38 7.39 11.23 -0.17
N TRP A 39 7.30 9.91 0.04
CA TRP A 39 7.46 9.28 1.35
C TRP A 39 8.89 8.81 1.64
N GLY A 40 9.71 8.61 0.63
CA GLY A 40 11.10 8.16 0.79
C GLY A 40 12.02 9.36 0.96
N THR A 41 12.37 10.00 -0.15
CA THR A 41 13.30 11.15 -0.15
C THR A 41 12.66 12.39 0.47
N GLY A 42 11.36 12.60 0.26
CA GLY A 42 10.68 13.83 0.65
C GLY A 42 11.04 15.01 -0.27
N PHE A 43 10.24 16.07 -0.18
CA PHE A 43 10.44 17.33 -0.89
C PHE A 43 10.52 18.47 0.12
N ALA A 44 11.40 19.45 -0.13
CA ALA A 44 11.49 20.66 0.70
C ALA A 44 10.24 21.54 0.53
N PRO A 45 9.76 22.24 1.57
CA PRO A 45 10.26 22.30 2.96
C PRO A 45 9.81 21.13 3.86
N GLY A 46 9.20 20.08 3.31
CA GLY A 46 8.85 18.87 4.04
C GLY A 46 10.06 18.05 4.49
N VAL A 47 9.78 16.86 5.02
CA VAL A 47 10.80 15.98 5.59
C VAL A 47 10.91 14.66 4.82
N SER A 48 12.07 14.02 4.91
CA SER A 48 12.27 12.64 4.44
C SER A 48 11.71 11.64 5.45
N CYS A 49 10.78 10.77 5.04
CA CYS A 49 10.36 9.66 5.90
C CYS A 49 11.22 8.40 5.71
N GLY A 50 11.97 8.26 4.61
CA GLY A 50 12.79 7.08 4.35
C GLY A 50 11.98 5.78 4.20
N LEU A 51 10.71 5.88 3.80
CA LEU A 51 9.89 4.74 3.42
C LEU A 51 10.20 4.31 1.99
N ARG A 52 10.06 3.01 1.70
CA ARG A 52 10.29 2.47 0.35
C ARG A 52 9.13 1.61 -0.11
N PHE A 53 8.45 2.01 -1.17
CA PHE A 53 7.45 1.22 -1.88
C PHE A 53 8.13 0.35 -2.94
N ALA A 54 7.87 -0.95 -2.89
CA ALA A 54 8.47 -1.93 -3.78
C ALA A 54 7.40 -2.86 -4.38
N SER A 55 7.52 -3.10 -5.69
CA SER A 55 6.69 -4.06 -6.41
C SER A 55 6.86 -5.46 -5.82
N LEU A 56 5.75 -6.10 -5.49
CA LEU A 56 5.68 -7.51 -5.15
C LEU A 56 5.20 -8.35 -6.33
N ARG A 57 4.09 -7.93 -6.97
CA ARG A 57 3.50 -8.63 -8.11
C ARG A 57 2.58 -7.69 -8.88
N ILE A 58 2.41 -7.95 -10.17
CA ILE A 58 1.33 -7.40 -11.00
C ILE A 58 0.41 -8.55 -11.42
N PHE A 59 -0.89 -8.34 -11.27
CA PHE A 59 -1.96 -9.16 -11.82
C PHE A 59 -2.68 -8.41 -12.93
N TYR A 60 -3.17 -9.14 -13.92
CA TYR A 60 -4.01 -8.60 -14.98
C TYR A 60 -5.23 -9.50 -15.16
N HIS A 61 -6.42 -8.89 -15.15
CA HIS A 61 -7.70 -9.55 -15.35
C HIS A 61 -8.32 -9.07 -16.67
N PRO A 62 -7.98 -9.71 -17.81
CA PRO A 62 -8.46 -9.29 -19.14
C PRO A 62 -9.98 -9.44 -19.31
N ASP A 63 -10.59 -10.36 -18.58
CA ASP A 63 -12.03 -10.65 -18.68
C ASP A 63 -12.89 -9.79 -17.73
N VAL A 64 -12.26 -8.92 -16.94
CA VAL A 64 -12.92 -8.09 -15.94
C VAL A 64 -12.75 -6.63 -16.34
N THR A 65 -13.86 -5.96 -16.66
CA THR A 65 -13.90 -4.51 -16.87
C THR A 65 -14.70 -3.89 -15.74
N ILE A 66 -14.12 -2.91 -15.05
CA ILE A 66 -14.80 -2.14 -14.02
C ILE A 66 -14.61 -0.67 -14.38
N ASP A 67 -15.72 0.02 -14.66
CA ASP A 67 -15.73 1.47 -14.85
C ASP A 67 -15.64 2.17 -13.49
N ALA A 68 -14.60 2.99 -13.33
CA ALA A 68 -14.35 3.84 -12.18
C ALA A 68 -15.60 4.65 -11.81
N SER A 69 -16.37 5.16 -12.78
CA SER A 69 -17.56 5.97 -12.51
C SER A 69 -18.65 5.22 -11.72
N THR A 70 -18.57 3.89 -11.66
CA THR A 70 -19.51 3.03 -10.91
C THR A 70 -18.98 2.61 -9.54
N VAL A 71 -17.75 2.98 -9.18
CA VAL A 71 -17.09 2.59 -7.94
C VAL A 71 -17.07 3.79 -7.00
N SER A 72 -17.74 3.65 -5.85
CA SER A 72 -17.82 4.74 -4.88
C SER A 72 -16.59 4.87 -3.97
N ASN A 73 -15.94 3.75 -3.68
CA ASN A 73 -14.78 3.65 -2.80
C ASN A 73 -14.15 2.25 -2.92
N VAL A 74 -13.04 2.04 -2.22
CA VAL A 74 -12.27 0.79 -2.25
C VAL A 74 -13.03 -0.43 -1.71
N ASN A 75 -14.15 -0.25 -1.00
CA ASN A 75 -14.99 -1.32 -0.48
C ASN A 75 -16.02 -1.85 -1.50
N ASP A 76 -16.04 -1.34 -2.74
CA ASP A 76 -16.83 -1.93 -3.81
C ASP A 76 -16.58 -3.46 -3.89
N PRO A 77 -17.63 -4.31 -3.87
CA PRO A 77 -17.47 -5.75 -3.83
C PRO A 77 -16.62 -6.33 -4.97
N ARG A 78 -16.64 -5.72 -6.15
CA ARG A 78 -15.86 -6.16 -7.31
C ARG A 78 -14.38 -5.89 -7.07
N VAL A 79 -14.04 -4.71 -6.55
CA VAL A 79 -12.67 -4.35 -6.14
C VAL A 79 -12.20 -5.24 -5.00
N ALA A 80 -13.04 -5.45 -3.97
CA ALA A 80 -12.74 -6.30 -2.82
C ALA A 80 -12.43 -7.75 -3.23
N ASN A 81 -13.20 -8.29 -4.19
CA ASN A 81 -13.01 -9.64 -4.71
C ASN A 81 -11.66 -9.80 -5.42
N LEU A 82 -11.27 -8.84 -6.27
CA LEU A 82 -9.97 -8.85 -6.95
C LEU A 82 -8.80 -8.81 -5.94
N ILE A 83 -8.90 -7.98 -4.91
CA ILE A 83 -7.90 -7.92 -3.83
C ILE A 83 -7.83 -9.25 -3.09
N THR A 84 -8.98 -9.86 -2.78
CA THR A 84 -9.05 -11.15 -2.07
C THR A 84 -8.40 -12.28 -2.89
N GLN A 85 -8.66 -12.33 -4.20
CA GLN A 85 -8.03 -13.32 -5.10
C GLN A 85 -6.51 -13.15 -5.18
N ALA A 86 -6.03 -11.92 -5.29
CA ALA A 86 -4.60 -11.63 -5.28
C ALA A 86 -3.95 -12.01 -3.94
N ARG A 87 -4.61 -11.69 -2.81
CA ARG A 87 -4.17 -12.08 -1.46
C ARG A 87 -4.07 -13.60 -1.32
N ASN A 88 -5.09 -14.34 -1.73
CA ASN A 88 -5.09 -15.81 -1.66
C ASN A 88 -3.94 -16.41 -2.48
N THR A 89 -3.69 -15.89 -3.69
CA THR A 89 -2.58 -16.32 -4.54
C THR A 89 -1.21 -16.02 -3.92
N LEU A 90 -1.12 -14.95 -3.14
CA LEU A 90 0.09 -14.52 -2.44
C LEU A 90 0.18 -15.03 -1.00
N ASN A 91 -0.61 -16.03 -0.61
CA ASN A 91 -0.67 -16.60 0.74
C ASN A 91 -0.85 -15.53 1.83
N ASP A 92 -1.84 -14.64 1.64
CA ASP A 92 -2.18 -13.56 2.57
C ASP A 92 -1.01 -12.62 2.89
N ALA A 93 -0.16 -12.36 1.91
CA ALA A 93 0.94 -11.41 2.06
C ALA A 93 0.41 -10.03 2.51
N THR A 94 0.92 -9.51 3.62
CA THR A 94 0.70 -8.09 3.97
C THR A 94 1.34 -7.20 2.91
N ALA A 95 0.52 -6.38 2.24
CA ALA A 95 0.92 -5.47 1.18
C ALA A 95 -0.11 -4.35 1.03
N ILE A 96 0.16 -3.38 0.18
CA ILE A 96 -0.86 -2.49 -0.38
C ILE A 96 -1.30 -3.06 -1.72
N TYR A 97 -2.58 -3.37 -1.85
CA TYR A 97 -3.18 -3.90 -3.08
C TYR A 97 -3.86 -2.76 -3.83
N VAL A 98 -3.37 -2.45 -5.03
CA VAL A 98 -3.83 -1.33 -5.86
C VAL A 98 -4.61 -1.89 -7.06
N VAL A 99 -5.89 -1.55 -7.17
CA VAL A 99 -6.73 -1.94 -8.30
C VAL A 99 -6.85 -0.77 -9.27
N TYR A 100 -6.44 -0.99 -10.52
CA TYR A 100 -6.52 -0.02 -11.61
C TYR A 100 -7.79 -0.25 -12.41
N LEU A 101 -8.62 0.79 -12.53
CA LEU A 101 -9.93 0.75 -13.19
C LEU A 101 -9.92 1.50 -14.53
N SER A 102 -10.90 1.17 -15.37
CA SER A 102 -11.22 1.95 -16.57
C SER A 102 -11.95 3.25 -16.20
N GLY A 103 -11.95 4.24 -17.09
CA GLY A 103 -12.62 5.53 -16.85
C GLY A 103 -11.81 6.51 -16.00
N ASP A 104 -12.25 7.77 -15.97
CA ASP A 104 -11.43 8.90 -15.51
C ASP A 104 -11.55 9.21 -14.03
N SER A 105 -12.68 8.92 -13.38
CA SER A 105 -12.90 9.22 -11.97
C SER A 105 -13.84 8.20 -11.33
N LEU A 106 -13.63 7.95 -10.04
CA LEU A 106 -14.55 7.25 -9.16
C LEU A 106 -15.86 8.05 -9.03
N SER A 107 -16.95 7.42 -8.63
CA SER A 107 -18.07 8.16 -8.02
C SER A 107 -17.65 8.53 -6.60
N PRO A 108 -17.70 9.79 -6.14
CA PRO A 108 -18.41 10.96 -6.66
C PRO A 108 -17.58 11.94 -7.52
N GLY A 109 -16.36 11.57 -7.93
CA GLY A 109 -15.48 12.38 -8.79
C GLY A 109 -14.00 12.31 -8.44
N SER A 110 -13.61 11.59 -7.38
CA SER A 110 -12.20 11.41 -7.00
C SER A 110 -11.45 10.55 -8.03
N ILE A 111 -10.12 10.66 -8.05
CA ILE A 111 -9.27 9.84 -8.95
C ILE A 111 -8.67 8.62 -8.25
N GLY A 112 -8.84 8.55 -6.93
CA GLY A 112 -8.37 7.48 -6.07
C GLY A 112 -9.22 7.36 -4.82
N ASN A 113 -9.14 6.20 -4.19
CA ASN A 113 -9.59 5.97 -2.82
C ASN A 113 -8.80 4.82 -2.21
N GLY A 114 -8.40 4.96 -0.96
CA GLY A 114 -7.64 3.94 -0.25
C GLY A 114 -7.82 3.99 1.25
N GLY A 115 -7.49 2.87 1.87
CA GLY A 115 -7.58 2.70 3.31
C GLY A 115 -7.10 1.33 3.77
N PRO A 116 -6.85 1.19 5.08
CA PRO A 116 -6.47 -0.08 5.66
C PRO A 116 -7.69 -0.99 5.83
N GLU A 117 -7.46 -2.29 5.74
CA GLU A 117 -8.41 -3.34 6.11
C GLU A 117 -7.78 -4.24 7.17
N PHE A 118 -8.56 -4.62 8.18
CA PHE A 118 -8.11 -5.59 9.17
C PHE A 118 -7.91 -6.97 8.55
N THR A 119 -6.71 -7.54 8.73
CA THR A 119 -6.46 -8.96 8.42
C THR A 119 -6.83 -9.85 9.59
N PHE A 120 -6.72 -9.33 10.81
CA PHE A 120 -7.27 -9.89 12.04
C PHE A 120 -7.38 -8.78 13.08
N PHE A 121 -8.24 -8.99 14.08
CA PHE A 121 -8.36 -8.12 15.24
C PHE A 121 -8.55 -8.97 16.50
N ARG A 122 -7.65 -8.82 17.47
CA ARG A 122 -7.77 -9.43 18.82
C ARG A 122 -7.86 -8.35 19.90
N SER A 123 -7.08 -7.28 19.75
CA SER A 123 -7.17 -6.07 20.56
C SER A 123 -6.67 -4.85 19.78
N THR A 124 -6.86 -3.68 20.36
CA THR A 124 -6.29 -2.38 19.93
C THR A 124 -4.76 -2.38 19.80
N THR A 125 -4.05 -3.33 20.43
CA THR A 125 -2.60 -3.47 20.37
C THR A 125 -2.14 -4.68 19.55
N ASP A 126 -2.97 -5.74 19.47
CA ASP A 126 -2.77 -6.96 18.66
C ASP A 126 -3.80 -7.07 17.53
N TYR A 127 -3.44 -6.48 16.38
CA TYR A 127 -4.23 -6.48 15.16
C TYR A 127 -3.30 -6.45 13.95
N GLY A 128 -3.85 -6.86 12.80
CA GLY A 128 -3.18 -6.81 11.52
C GLY A 128 -3.91 -5.96 10.51
N LEU A 129 -3.15 -5.31 9.63
CA LEU A 129 -3.69 -4.48 8.55
C LEU A 129 -3.09 -4.88 7.21
N THR A 130 -3.90 -4.79 6.16
CA THR A 130 -3.48 -4.75 4.76
C THR A 130 -3.95 -3.45 4.13
N GLY A 131 -3.26 -2.98 3.09
CA GLY A 131 -3.68 -1.78 2.36
C GLY A 131 -4.57 -2.14 1.18
N ARG A 132 -5.62 -1.35 0.96
CA ARG A 132 -6.48 -1.42 -0.22
C ARG A 132 -6.48 -0.06 -0.88
N VAL A 133 -6.26 -0.01 -2.19
CA VAL A 133 -6.30 1.21 -2.99
C VAL A 133 -7.00 0.92 -4.31
N VAL A 134 -7.78 1.87 -4.79
CA VAL A 134 -8.35 1.85 -6.14
C VAL A 134 -8.01 3.16 -6.84
N LEU A 135 -7.60 3.10 -8.11
CA LEU A 135 -7.16 4.24 -8.91
C LEU A 135 -7.87 4.25 -10.27
N SER A 136 -8.32 5.45 -10.69
CA SER A 136 -8.90 5.68 -12.00
C SER A 136 -7.82 6.02 -13.05
N GLY A 137 -8.25 6.22 -14.30
CA GLY A 137 -7.40 6.66 -15.40
C GLY A 137 -6.73 8.01 -15.17
N ARG A 138 -7.41 8.99 -14.53
CA ARG A 138 -6.82 10.31 -14.24
C ARG A 138 -5.77 10.31 -13.13
N ALA A 139 -5.63 9.22 -12.37
CA ALA A 139 -4.54 9.08 -11.41
C ALA A 139 -3.16 8.91 -12.08
N ILE A 140 -3.10 8.72 -13.40
CA ILE A 140 -1.83 8.54 -14.13
C ILE A 140 -0.91 9.74 -13.94
N ASP A 141 0.37 9.46 -13.69
CA ASP A 141 1.41 10.45 -13.54
C ASP A 141 1.13 11.50 -12.45
N THR A 142 0.36 11.12 -11.43
CA THR A 142 0.05 11.94 -10.26
C THR A 142 0.53 11.28 -8.97
N TYR A 143 0.57 12.06 -7.89
CA TYR A 143 0.81 11.53 -6.55
C TYR A 143 -0.40 10.81 -5.93
N ALA A 144 -1.43 10.43 -6.71
CA ALA A 144 -2.62 9.77 -6.19
C ALA A 144 -2.30 8.49 -5.41
N PHE A 145 -1.48 7.59 -5.96
CA PHE A 145 -1.08 6.40 -5.22
C PHE A 145 -0.38 6.75 -3.89
N ALA A 146 0.52 7.75 -3.91
CA ALA A 146 1.22 8.20 -2.71
C ALA A 146 0.26 8.77 -1.66
N HIS A 147 -0.77 9.50 -2.08
CA HIS A 147 -1.85 10.03 -1.23
C HIS A 147 -2.66 8.90 -0.59
N GLU A 148 -3.18 7.97 -1.39
CA GLU A 148 -3.98 6.86 -0.89
C GLU A 148 -3.17 5.91 0.02
N ALA A 149 -1.88 5.72 -0.29
CA ALA A 149 -0.98 5.01 0.59
C ALA A 149 -0.83 5.70 1.96
N GLY A 150 -0.93 7.02 2.03
CA GLY A 150 -0.99 7.76 3.29
C GLY A 150 -2.16 7.32 4.17
N HIS A 151 -3.38 7.28 3.62
CA HIS A 151 -4.55 6.80 4.36
C HIS A 151 -4.38 5.37 4.88
N VAL A 152 -3.78 4.48 4.09
CA VAL A 152 -3.42 3.13 4.52
C VAL A 152 -2.43 3.17 5.70
N LEU A 153 -1.37 3.96 5.57
CA LEU A 153 -0.28 4.01 6.55
C LEU A 153 -0.68 4.70 7.86
N PHE A 154 -1.73 5.53 7.84
CA PHE A 154 -2.23 6.20 9.05
C PHE A 154 -3.18 5.36 9.90
N GLY A 155 -3.61 4.19 9.42
CA GLY A 155 -4.46 3.26 10.16
C GLY A 155 -3.89 2.87 11.52
N ARG A 156 -4.56 3.31 12.60
CA ARG A 156 -4.16 3.05 14.00
C ARG A 156 -5.32 3.24 14.97
N PHE A 157 -5.18 2.74 16.19
CA PHE A 157 -6.03 3.15 17.32
C PHE A 157 -5.44 4.38 18.00
N LEU A 158 -6.30 5.31 18.43
CA LEU A 158 -5.89 6.48 19.23
C LEU A 158 -5.86 6.18 20.73
N ASP A 159 -6.55 5.12 21.15
CA ASP A 159 -6.69 4.69 22.54
C ASP A 159 -6.60 3.16 22.60
N ASP A 160 -5.60 2.67 23.33
CA ASP A 160 -5.31 1.25 23.51
C ASP A 160 -6.40 0.51 24.32
N SER A 161 -7.38 1.19 24.89
CA SER A 161 -8.51 0.58 25.59
C SER A 161 -9.82 0.62 24.81
N ASN A 162 -9.88 1.37 23.70
CA ASN A 162 -11.13 1.63 22.98
C ASN A 162 -11.07 1.14 21.51
N PRO A 163 -11.71 0.00 21.18
CA PRO A 163 -11.84 -0.50 19.80
C PRO A 163 -12.57 0.46 18.85
N GLY A 164 -13.37 1.40 19.36
CA GLY A 164 -14.00 2.45 18.56
C GLY A 164 -13.05 3.58 18.15
N SER A 165 -11.81 3.59 18.67
CA SER A 165 -10.84 4.67 18.43
C SER A 165 -10.00 4.49 17.15
N PHE A 166 -10.32 3.51 16.31
CA PHE A 166 -9.60 3.30 15.06
C PHE A 166 -9.76 4.51 14.14
N THR A 167 -8.66 4.97 13.56
CA THR A 167 -8.63 6.15 12.71
C THR A 167 -7.65 6.02 11.56
N ILE A 168 -7.92 6.76 10.50
CA ILE A 168 -7.02 7.03 9.38
C ILE A 168 -6.67 8.52 9.28
N ASN A 169 -7.02 9.30 10.31
CA ASN A 169 -6.86 10.75 10.29
C ASN A 169 -5.40 11.14 10.04
N ASP A 170 -5.24 12.15 9.19
CA ASP A 170 -3.96 12.79 8.91
C ASP A 170 -3.40 13.33 10.23
N PRO A 171 -2.21 12.87 10.67
CA PRO A 171 -1.56 13.39 11.86
C PRO A 171 -1.27 14.89 11.82
N SER A 172 -1.27 15.52 10.62
CA SER A 172 -1.15 16.97 10.46
C SER A 172 -2.45 17.74 10.71
N ASN A 173 -3.60 17.05 10.68
CA ASN A 173 -4.92 17.64 10.82
C ASN A 173 -5.85 16.72 11.64
N PRO A 174 -5.71 16.70 12.97
CA PRO A 174 -6.51 15.85 13.84
C PRO A 174 -8.02 16.01 13.61
N GLY A 175 -8.72 14.89 13.42
CA GLY A 175 -10.16 14.88 13.14
C GLY A 175 -10.52 14.80 11.65
N SER A 176 -9.53 14.94 10.75
CA SER A 176 -9.71 14.84 9.31
C SER A 176 -8.75 13.81 8.71
N ALA A 177 -9.21 13.08 7.68
CA ALA A 177 -8.34 12.22 6.88
C ALA A 177 -7.36 13.02 5.99
N HIS A 178 -7.64 14.31 5.77
CA HIS A 178 -6.89 15.17 4.87
C HIS A 178 -6.27 16.38 5.57
N SER A 179 -5.11 16.81 5.07
CA SER A 179 -4.46 18.07 5.46
C SER A 179 -5.28 19.27 4.98
N ASN A 180 -5.12 20.41 5.66
CA ASN A 180 -5.64 21.70 5.21
C ASN A 180 -4.62 22.51 4.37
N ASN A 181 -3.38 22.03 4.25
CA ASN A 181 -2.34 22.70 3.49
C ASN A 181 -2.34 22.23 2.02
N PRO A 182 -2.58 23.11 1.04
CA PRO A 182 -2.67 22.74 -0.38
C PRO A 182 -1.37 22.21 -1.00
N GLN A 183 -0.23 22.38 -0.35
CA GLN A 183 1.04 21.82 -0.79
C GLN A 183 1.32 20.44 -0.17
N ASN A 184 0.54 20.02 0.84
CA ASN A 184 0.76 18.76 1.53
C ASN A 184 0.25 17.58 0.68
N LEU A 185 0.97 16.45 0.71
CA LEU A 185 0.56 15.24 0.00
C LEU A 185 -0.86 14.81 0.35
N MET A 186 -1.28 14.97 1.61
CA MET A 186 -2.58 14.56 2.13
C MET A 186 -3.67 15.63 1.94
N TYR A 187 -3.44 16.69 1.15
CA TYR A 187 -4.49 17.63 0.78
C TYR A 187 -5.54 16.93 -0.12
N PRO A 188 -6.85 17.25 0.01
CA PRO A 188 -7.90 16.55 -0.77
C PRO A 188 -7.75 16.68 -2.29
N ILE A 189 -7.08 17.74 -2.77
CA ILE A 189 -6.73 17.91 -4.18
C ILE A 189 -5.24 17.64 -4.32
N ILE A 190 -4.89 16.52 -4.94
CA ILE A 190 -3.49 16.08 -5.03
C ILE A 190 -2.63 17.19 -5.69
N PRO A 191 -1.54 17.63 -5.04
CA PRO A 191 -0.66 18.65 -5.61
C PRO A 191 -0.05 18.19 -6.93
N SER A 192 0.07 19.11 -7.90
CA SER A 192 0.61 18.82 -9.24
C SER A 192 2.14 18.67 -9.26
N SER A 193 2.84 19.09 -8.22
CA SER A 193 4.30 18.99 -8.10
C SER A 193 4.74 18.90 -6.65
N ASP A 194 5.76 18.08 -6.39
CA ASP A 194 6.57 17.99 -5.18
C ASP A 194 5.82 18.21 -3.85
N PRO A 195 4.83 17.35 -3.53
CA PRO A 195 4.02 17.51 -2.34
C PRO A 195 4.83 17.31 -1.06
N ILE A 196 4.59 18.15 -0.06
CA ILE A 196 5.30 18.05 1.21
C ILE A 196 4.64 17.05 2.16
N ILE A 197 5.45 16.44 3.01
CA ILE A 197 5.04 15.63 4.16
C ILE A 197 5.73 16.19 5.40
N ASN A 198 5.07 16.18 6.55
CA ASN A 198 5.66 16.64 7.81
C ASN A 198 6.09 15.49 8.74
N SER A 199 6.77 15.85 9.84
CA SER A 199 7.32 14.88 10.79
C SER A 199 6.25 14.04 11.49
N ALA A 200 5.07 14.60 11.77
CA ALA A 200 3.96 13.86 12.40
C ALA A 200 3.43 12.77 11.46
N GLN A 201 3.22 13.10 10.19
CA GLN A 201 2.82 12.17 9.14
C GLN A 201 3.85 11.03 8.99
N CYS A 202 5.15 11.37 8.89
CA CYS A 202 6.19 10.35 8.83
C CYS A 202 6.25 9.44 10.07
N SER A 203 6.11 10.02 11.27
CA SER A 203 6.18 9.27 12.52
C SER A 203 5.08 8.22 12.61
N VAL A 204 3.85 8.62 12.28
CA VAL A 204 2.71 7.70 12.26
C VAL A 204 2.84 6.68 11.14
N ALA A 205 3.18 7.11 9.92
CA ALA A 205 3.32 6.20 8.78
C ALA A 205 4.32 5.07 9.08
N LYS A 206 5.46 5.38 9.72
CA LYS A 206 6.48 4.39 10.14
C LYS A 206 5.97 3.35 11.14
N GLN A 207 4.93 3.68 11.91
CA GLN A 207 4.33 2.80 12.92
C GLN A 207 3.22 1.92 12.34
N SER A 208 2.86 2.09 11.07
CA SER A 208 1.79 1.32 10.43
C SER A 208 1.98 -0.18 10.59
N LYS A 209 0.90 -0.89 10.93
CA LYS A 209 0.90 -2.36 10.99
C LYS A 209 1.23 -3.01 9.64
N VAL A 210 0.95 -2.34 8.52
CA VAL A 210 1.33 -2.79 7.18
C VAL A 210 2.86 -2.90 7.04
N ILE A 211 3.61 -1.99 7.67
CA ILE A 211 5.08 -2.02 7.71
C ILE A 211 5.57 -3.06 8.72
N ALA A 212 5.05 -3.03 9.95
CA ALA A 212 5.51 -3.91 11.03
C ALA A 212 5.39 -5.40 10.66
N GLN A 213 4.30 -5.78 9.99
CA GLN A 213 4.08 -7.16 9.56
C GLN A 213 4.97 -7.56 8.39
N ASN A 214 5.27 -6.66 7.45
CA ASN A 214 6.22 -6.90 6.37
C ASN A 214 7.63 -7.21 6.90
N ALA A 215 8.06 -6.53 7.96
CA ALA A 215 9.32 -6.82 8.65
C ALA A 215 9.30 -8.18 9.35
N ALA A 216 8.21 -8.53 10.04
CA ALA A 216 8.07 -9.80 10.76
C ALA A 216 8.07 -11.03 9.80
N SER A 217 7.36 -10.95 8.66
CA SER A 217 7.36 -12.02 7.66
C SER A 217 8.76 -12.25 7.05
N SER A 218 9.51 -11.17 6.82
CA SER A 218 10.88 -11.23 6.30
C SER A 218 11.84 -11.87 7.30
N TYR A 219 11.71 -11.54 8.58
CA TYR A 219 12.49 -12.14 9.67
C TYR A 219 12.23 -13.65 9.81
N LEU A 220 10.96 -14.08 9.77
CA LEU A 220 10.59 -15.50 9.85
C LEU A 220 11.10 -16.30 8.65
N LYS A 221 11.08 -15.73 7.44
CA LYS A 221 11.63 -16.36 6.23
C LYS A 221 13.15 -16.54 6.31
N ASN A 222 13.86 -15.54 6.82
CA ASN A 222 15.32 -15.60 7.04
C ASN A 222 15.70 -16.61 8.13
N LYS A 223 14.90 -16.74 9.20
CA LYS A 223 15.12 -17.76 10.25
C LYS A 223 14.90 -19.19 9.73
N LYS A 224 13.88 -19.41 8.88
CA LYS A 224 13.65 -20.72 8.22
C LYS A 224 14.80 -21.10 7.27
N LEU A 225 15.31 -20.16 6.48
CA LEU A 225 16.47 -20.37 5.60
C LEU A 225 17.77 -20.63 6.38
N GLY A 226 18.01 -19.90 7.46
CA GLY A 226 19.16 -20.13 8.34
C GLY A 226 19.13 -21.49 9.06
N SER A 227 17.93 -21.97 9.43
CA SER A 227 17.74 -23.29 10.03
C SER A 227 17.87 -24.43 9.01
N ALA A 228 17.43 -24.22 7.76
CA ALA A 228 17.61 -25.17 6.67
C ALA A 228 19.10 -25.36 6.29
N ARG A 229 19.89 -24.28 6.27
CA ARG A 229 21.34 -24.35 6.03
C ARG A 229 22.10 -25.13 7.11
N LYS A 230 21.64 -25.12 8.37
CA LYS A 230 22.27 -25.90 9.45
C LYS A 230 21.97 -27.41 9.40
N LYS A 231 20.91 -27.85 8.71
CA LYS A 231 20.56 -29.28 8.62
C LYS A 231 21.29 -30.05 7.52
N ASN A 232 21.93 -29.37 6.56
CA ASN A 232 22.64 -30.03 5.45
C ASN A 232 24.16 -30.23 5.68
N ASN A 233 24.70 -29.83 6.84
CA ASN A 233 26.08 -30.13 7.23
C ASN A 233 26.17 -31.29 8.23
N ARG A 234 25.56 -32.44 7.91
CA ARG A 234 25.91 -33.70 8.58
C ARG A 234 27.17 -34.26 7.89
N PRO A 235 28.30 -34.44 8.60
CA PRO A 235 29.45 -35.08 8.01
C PRO A 235 29.10 -36.54 7.71
N MET A 236 29.29 -36.98 6.47
CA MET A 236 29.29 -38.39 6.12
C MET A 236 30.48 -39.04 6.80
N VAL A 237 30.23 -39.84 7.83
CA VAL A 237 31.22 -40.73 8.43
C VAL A 237 31.49 -41.84 7.39
N LYS A 238 32.68 -41.81 6.78
CA LYS A 238 33.19 -42.93 5.98
C LYS A 238 33.36 -44.13 6.91
N LYS A 239 32.69 -45.25 6.61
CA LYS A 239 33.01 -46.56 7.19
C LYS A 239 34.34 -47.03 6.60
N ALA A 240 35.30 -47.31 7.46
CA ALA A 240 36.53 -48.02 7.08
C ALA A 240 36.25 -49.53 7.00
N GLN A 241 36.88 -50.19 6.02
CA GLN A 241 37.02 -51.65 5.92
C GLN A 241 38.12 -52.13 6.87
#